data_AF-A0A4P9WX16-F1
#
_entry.id   AF-A0A4P9WX16-F1
#
_cell.length_a   1.000
_cell.length_b   1.000
_cell.length_c   1.000
_cell.angle_alpha   90.00
_cell.angle_beta   90.00
_cell.angle_gamma   90.00
#
_symmetry.space_group_name_H-M   'P 1'
#
loop_
_entity.id
_entity.type
_entity.pdbx_description
1 polymer ?
#
loop_
_entity_poly.entity_id
_entity_poly.type
_entity_poly.pdbx_seq_one_letter_code
_entity_poly.pdbx_strand_id
1 'polypeptide(L)'
;MTGVARTGWGITFAPLTVASTRKLHALLGENCPLDVPVRDVEQQGLRVLLQSKLPQLYFCTYLLRSYHIELLFFVGDVQLFEQQVFENDEDLRAAATAIFDDYLTRDGAFEVN
;
A
#
# COMPACT_ATOMS: atom_id res chain seq x y z
N MET A 1 -10.00 -20.52 20.44
CA MET A 1 -10.91 -19.66 19.65
C MET A 1 -10.04 -18.79 18.76
N THR A 2 -9.78 -19.25 17.53
CA THR A 2 -8.85 -18.59 16.60
C THR A 2 -9.63 -17.60 15.74
N GLY A 3 -9.62 -16.34 16.16
CA GLY A 3 -10.08 -15.24 15.33
C GLY A 3 -9.09 -15.01 14.20
N VAL A 4 -9.42 -15.48 13.00
CA VAL A 4 -8.71 -15.07 11.78
C VAL A 4 -9.16 -13.64 11.50
N ALA A 5 -8.34 -12.66 11.90
CA ALA A 5 -8.47 -11.29 11.41
C ALA A 5 -8.26 -11.33 9.88
N ARG A 6 -9.36 -11.22 9.13
CA ARG A 6 -9.31 -11.08 7.67
C ARG A 6 -8.86 -9.64 7.40
N THR A 7 -7.63 -9.48 6.92
CA THR A 7 -7.15 -8.22 6.38
C THR A 7 -8.00 -7.88 5.14
N GLY A 8 -8.65 -6.71 5.13
CA GLY A 8 -9.53 -6.26 4.03
C GLY A 8 -8.81 -6.07 2.68
N TRP A 9 -7.47 -6.09 2.70
CA TRP A 9 -6.62 -5.76 1.55
C TRP A 9 -5.78 -6.92 0.99
N GLY A 10 -5.94 -8.15 1.49
CA GLY A 10 -5.27 -9.33 0.92
C GLY A 10 -5.71 -9.60 -0.52
N ILE A 11 -4.88 -9.23 -1.50
CA ILE A 11 -5.06 -9.63 -2.91
C ILE A 11 -4.30 -10.93 -3.11
N THR A 12 -5.01 -11.97 -3.54
CA THR A 12 -4.35 -13.19 -4.01
C THR A 12 -4.00 -12.99 -5.48
N PHE A 13 -2.73 -12.80 -5.78
CA PHE A 13 -2.25 -12.75 -7.16
C PHE A 13 -2.43 -14.12 -7.82
N ALA A 14 -2.91 -14.13 -9.06
CA ALA A 14 -2.80 -15.32 -9.88
C ALA A 14 -1.31 -15.58 -10.11
N PRO A 15 -0.79 -16.77 -9.79
CA PRO A 15 0.62 -17.06 -10.00
C PRO A 15 0.95 -16.80 -11.47
N LEU A 16 2.03 -16.05 -11.71
CA LEU A 16 2.72 -16.08 -12.99
C LEU A 16 2.91 -17.55 -13.37
N THR A 17 2.64 -17.92 -14.62
CA THR A 17 2.71 -19.32 -15.03
C THR A 17 4.09 -19.88 -14.66
N VAL A 18 4.15 -21.10 -14.13
CA VAL A 18 5.39 -21.72 -13.61
C VAL A 18 6.54 -21.73 -14.65
N ALA A 19 6.21 -21.66 -15.94
CA ALA A 19 7.18 -21.53 -17.02
C ALA A 19 7.80 -20.13 -17.15
N SER A 20 7.04 -19.07 -16.85
CA SER A 20 7.49 -17.68 -16.93
C SER A 20 8.38 -17.27 -15.75
N THR A 21 8.03 -17.70 -14.53
CA THR A 21 8.84 -17.43 -13.32
C THR A 21 10.19 -18.15 -13.35
N ARG A 22 10.23 -19.40 -13.83
CA ARG A 22 11.47 -20.17 -13.95
C ARG A 22 12.50 -19.51 -14.87
N LYS A 23 12.05 -18.96 -16.02
CA LYS A 23 12.93 -18.22 -16.94
C LYS A 23 13.46 -16.95 -16.29
N LEU A 24 12.61 -16.23 -15.57
CA LEU A 24 13.00 -15.02 -14.86
C LEU A 24 14.00 -15.31 -13.74
N HIS A 25 13.79 -16.36 -12.94
CA HIS A 25 14.76 -16.80 -11.94
C HIS A 25 16.09 -17.26 -12.54
N ALA A 26 16.06 -17.94 -13.69
CA ALA A 26 17.29 -18.32 -14.40
C ALA A 26 18.08 -17.10 -14.92
N LEU A 27 17.40 -16.01 -15.30
CA LEU A 27 18.01 -14.80 -15.83
C LEU A 27 18.44 -13.80 -14.74
N LEU A 28 17.65 -13.67 -13.67
CA LEU A 28 17.77 -12.61 -12.67
C LEU A 28 18.18 -13.14 -11.28
N GLY A 29 18.23 -14.46 -11.11
CA GLY A 29 18.51 -15.13 -9.84
C GLY A 29 17.23 -15.51 -9.08
N GLU A 30 17.33 -16.55 -8.23
CA GLU A 30 16.20 -17.04 -7.42
C GLU A 30 15.67 -15.99 -6.44
N ASN A 31 16.54 -15.11 -5.95
CA ASN A 31 16.19 -14.05 -5.00
C ASN A 31 15.75 -12.75 -5.67
N CYS A 32 15.54 -12.73 -6.99
CA CYS A 32 15.07 -11.53 -7.67
C CYS A 32 13.67 -11.17 -7.17
N PRO A 33 13.46 -9.96 -6.60
CA PRO A 33 12.14 -9.54 -6.16
C PRO A 33 11.27 -9.30 -7.39
N LEU A 34 10.41 -10.27 -7.72
CA LEU A 34 9.44 -10.13 -8.80
C LEU A 34 8.32 -9.21 -8.33
N ASP A 35 8.12 -8.13 -9.08
CA ASP A 35 7.05 -7.18 -8.85
C ASP A 35 5.73 -7.66 -9.49
N VAL A 36 4.66 -6.90 -9.28
CA VAL A 36 3.34 -7.23 -9.80
C VAL A 36 3.27 -7.04 -11.32
N PRO A 37 2.71 -7.99 -12.09
CA PRO A 37 2.65 -7.85 -13.54
C PRO A 37 1.66 -6.76 -13.96
N VAL A 38 1.98 -6.05 -15.05
CA VAL A 38 1.16 -4.96 -15.61
C VAL A 38 -0.30 -5.38 -15.83
N ARG A 39 -0.54 -6.59 -16.34
CA ARG A 39 -1.90 -7.11 -16.56
C ARG A 39 -2.75 -7.11 -15.27
N ASP A 40 -2.15 -7.36 -14.11
CA ASP A 40 -2.86 -7.43 -12.83
C ASP A 40 -3.18 -6.00 -12.35
N VAL A 41 -2.29 -5.03 -12.64
CA VAL A 41 -2.54 -3.60 -12.47
C VAL A 41 -3.69 -3.13 -13.38
N GLU A 42 -3.71 -3.55 -14.64
CA GLU A 42 -4.78 -3.19 -15.59
C GLU A 42 -6.14 -3.78 -15.18
N GLN A 43 -6.16 -4.98 -14.60
CA GLN A 43 -7.39 -5.66 -14.18
C GLN A 43 -7.94 -5.17 -12.84
N GLN A 44 -7.07 -4.87 -11.88
CA GLN A 44 -7.46 -4.59 -10.49
C GLN A 44 -7.20 -3.12 -10.08
N GLY A 45 -6.57 -2.34 -10.95
CA GLY A 45 -6.41 -0.90 -10.83
C GLY A 45 -5.48 -0.47 -9.68
N LEU A 46 -5.85 0.65 -9.06
CA LEU A 46 -5.02 1.38 -8.09
C LEU A 46 -4.57 0.51 -6.92
N ARG A 47 -5.43 -0.38 -6.42
CA ARG A 47 -5.11 -1.25 -5.28
C ARG A 47 -3.88 -2.13 -5.55
N VAL A 48 -3.79 -2.69 -6.76
CA VAL A 48 -2.63 -3.50 -7.17
C VAL A 48 -1.43 -2.61 -7.48
N LEU A 49 -1.66 -1.44 -8.08
CA LEU A 49 -0.61 -0.47 -8.35
C LEU A 49 0.15 -0.08 -7.07
N LEU A 50 -0.58 0.18 -5.98
CA LEU A 50 -0.01 0.58 -4.68
C LEU A 50 0.79 -0.53 -3.99
N GLN A 51 0.63 -1.79 -4.39
CA GLN A 51 1.42 -2.93 -3.88
C GLN A 51 2.69 -3.18 -4.70
N SER A 52 2.82 -2.52 -5.86
CA SER A 52 3.90 -2.73 -6.79
C SER A 52 4.99 -1.67 -6.63
N LYS A 53 6.23 -2.08 -6.36
CA LYS A 53 7.32 -1.16 -5.99
C LYS A 53 7.59 -0.12 -7.07
N LEU A 54 7.67 -0.56 -8.33
CA LEU A 54 8.02 0.31 -9.44
C LEU A 54 6.84 1.21 -9.87
N PRO A 55 5.63 0.70 -10.14
CA PRO A 55 4.44 1.52 -10.37
C PRO A 55 4.13 2.51 -9.25
N GLN A 56 4.27 2.12 -7.98
CA GLN A 56 4.07 3.02 -6.84
C GLN A 56 5.06 4.19 -6.86
N LEU A 57 6.32 3.98 -7.26
CA LEU A 57 7.30 5.05 -7.40
C LEU A 57 6.92 6.06 -8.50
N TYR A 58 6.46 5.56 -9.65
CA TYR A 58 5.95 6.42 -10.72
C TYR A 58 4.70 7.19 -10.30
N PHE A 59 3.79 6.54 -9.57
CA PHE A 59 2.59 7.19 -9.05
C PHE A 59 2.90 8.24 -7.99
N CYS A 60 3.84 7.96 -7.07
CA CYS A 60 4.37 8.95 -6.14
C CYS A 60 4.94 10.17 -6.87
N THR A 61 5.74 9.95 -7.91
CA THR A 61 6.30 11.04 -8.74
C THR A 61 5.19 11.86 -9.41
N TYR A 62 4.14 11.20 -9.90
CA TYR A 62 2.98 11.87 -10.48
C TYR A 62 2.23 12.73 -9.45
N LEU A 63 1.99 12.22 -8.24
CA LEU A 63 1.31 12.96 -7.18
C LEU A 63 2.12 14.14 -6.67
N LEU A 64 3.44 13.99 -6.52
CA LEU A 64 4.34 15.10 -6.18
C LEU A 64 4.27 16.23 -7.22
N ARG A 65 4.21 15.89 -8.51
CA ARG A 65 4.08 16.88 -9.60
C ARG A 65 2.70 17.51 -9.67
N SER A 66 1.68 16.80 -9.20
CA SER A 66 0.30 17.26 -9.23
C SER A 66 -0.13 17.91 -7.92
N TYR A 67 0.79 18.06 -6.95
CA TYR A 67 0.52 18.59 -5.60
C TYR A 67 -0.60 17.82 -4.87
N HIS A 68 -0.60 16.48 -5.02
CA HIS A 68 -1.58 15.57 -4.42
C HIS A 68 -0.94 14.41 -3.64
N ILE A 69 0.27 14.62 -3.12
CA ILE A 69 1.03 13.57 -2.42
C ILE A 69 0.40 13.20 -1.06
N GLU A 70 -0.32 14.13 -0.45
CA GLU A 70 -1.07 13.97 0.79
C GLU A 70 -2.02 12.77 0.74
N LEU A 71 -2.63 12.49 -0.43
CA LEU A 71 -3.51 11.34 -0.62
C LEU A 71 -2.79 10.01 -0.43
N LEU A 72 -1.54 9.92 -0.91
CA LEU A 72 -0.76 8.70 -0.79
C LEU A 72 -0.24 8.51 0.65
N PHE A 73 0.13 9.60 1.32
CA PHE A 73 0.54 9.57 2.72
C PHE A 73 -0.63 9.18 3.63
N PHE A 74 -1.81 9.78 3.43
CA PHE A 74 -3.02 9.42 4.18
C PHE A 74 -3.37 7.93 4.04
N VAL A 75 -3.39 7.41 2.81
CA VAL A 75 -3.66 5.98 2.57
C VAL A 75 -2.62 5.10 3.24
N GLY A 76 -1.34 5.50 3.22
CA GLY A 76 -0.26 4.78 3.89
C GLY A 76 -0.43 4.73 5.40
N ASP A 77 -0.70 5.88 6.03
CA ASP A 77 -0.83 5.97 7.48
C ASP A 77 -2.08 5.25 8.01
N VAL A 78 -3.20 5.32 7.28
CA VAL A 78 -4.40 4.52 7.59
C VAL A 78 -4.10 3.02 7.48
N GLN A 79 -3.36 2.58 6.46
CA GLN A 79 -2.98 1.17 6.33
C GLN A 79 -2.07 0.71 7.47
N LEU A 80 -1.13 1.54 7.91
CA LEU A 80 -0.27 1.24 9.05
C LEU A 80 -1.11 1.17 10.34
N PHE A 81 -2.01 2.13 10.55
CA PHE A 81 -2.93 2.14 11.69
C PHE A 81 -3.80 0.89 11.75
N GLU A 82 -4.36 0.44 10.61
CA GLU A 82 -5.18 -0.79 10.54
C GLU A 82 -4.38 -2.06 10.87
N GLN A 83 -3.08 -2.07 10.59
CA GLN A 83 -2.21 -3.23 10.80
C GLN A 83 -1.56 -3.23 12.19
N GLN A 84 -1.51 -2.08 12.84
CA GLN A 84 -0.88 -1.91 14.14
C GLN A 84 -1.73 -2.57 15.24
N VAL A 85 -1.07 -3.34 16.09
CA VAL A 85 -1.65 -3.85 17.33
C VAL A 85 -1.30 -2.88 18.44
N PHE A 86 -2.32 -2.26 19.03
CA PHE A 86 -2.15 -1.32 20.14
C PHE A 86 -2.23 -2.05 21.48
N GLU A 87 -1.32 -1.73 22.40
CA GLU A 87 -1.27 -2.36 23.72
C GLU A 87 -2.37 -1.83 24.65
N ASN A 88 -2.78 -0.58 24.44
CA ASN A 88 -3.80 0.09 25.24
C ASN A 88 -4.60 1.10 24.39
N ASP A 89 -5.73 1.55 24.95
CA ASP A 89 -6.62 2.52 24.33
C ASP A 89 -6.00 3.91 24.15
N GLU A 90 -5.01 4.28 24.97
CA GLU A 90 -4.38 5.60 24.92
C GLU A 90 -3.52 5.72 23.67
N ASP A 91 -2.69 4.70 23.37
CA ASP A 91 -1.86 4.61 22.17
C ASP A 91 -2.72 4.59 20.91
N LEU A 92 -3.83 3.84 20.93
CA LEU A 92 -4.79 3.81 19.82
C LEU A 92 -5.38 5.20 19.56
N ARG A 93 -5.84 5.89 20.61
CA ARG A 93 -6.40 7.24 20.49
C ARG A 93 -5.36 8.24 20.03
N ALA A 94 -4.14 8.17 20.55
CA ALA A 94 -3.04 9.04 20.16
C ALA A 94 -2.71 8.89 18.67
N ALA A 95 -2.58 7.65 18.18
CA ALA A 95 -2.32 7.39 16.77
C ALA A 95 -3.49 7.83 15.87
N ALA A 96 -4.73 7.59 16.27
CA ALA A 96 -5.91 8.04 15.53
C ALA A 96 -6.02 9.58 15.48
N THR A 97 -5.68 10.24 16.59
CA THR A 97 -5.70 11.71 16.69
C THR A 97 -4.62 12.32 15.80
N ALA A 98 -3.42 11.74 15.75
CA ALA A 98 -2.36 12.20 14.84
C ALA A 98 -2.81 12.18 13.37
N ILE A 99 -3.40 11.06 12.92
CA ILE A 99 -3.96 10.97 11.56
C ILE A 99 -5.07 12.00 11.33
N PHE A 100 -5.94 12.22 12.32
CA PHE A 100 -7.01 13.21 12.22
C PHE A 100 -6.45 14.64 12.11
N ASP A 101 -5.47 15.00 12.94
CA ASP A 101 -4.88 16.33 12.98
C ASP A 101 -4.08 16.64 11.71
N ASP A 102 -3.34 15.66 11.18
CA ASP A 102 -2.49 15.85 10.00
C ASP A 102 -3.29 15.95 8.69
N TYR A 103 -4.37 15.17 8.55
CA TYR A 103 -5.07 14.98 7.28
C TYR A 103 -6.52 15.49 7.25
N LEU A 104 -7.22 15.50 8.38
CA LEU A 104 -8.68 15.76 8.44
C LEU A 104 -9.05 17.06 9.15
N THR A 105 -8.06 17.75 9.74
CA THR A 105 -8.24 19.06 10.33
C THR A 105 -8.01 20.15 9.29
N ARG A 106 -8.86 21.17 9.33
CA ARG A 106 -8.73 22.35 8.48
C ARG A 106 -7.39 23.04 8.71
N ASP A 107 -6.71 23.42 7.64
CA ASP A 107 -5.37 23.99 7.64
C ASP A 107 -4.29 23.01 8.16
N GLY A 108 -4.58 21.69 8.17
CA GLY A 108 -3.63 20.63 8.45
C GLY A 108 -2.49 20.61 7.42
N ALA A 109 -1.30 20.17 7.83
CA ALA A 109 -0.10 20.19 6.97
C ALA A 109 -0.26 19.35 5.69
N PHE A 110 -1.10 18.32 5.76
CA PHE A 110 -1.46 17.43 4.66
C PHE A 110 -2.98 17.28 4.54
N GLU A 111 -3.74 18.35 4.81
CA GLU A 111 -5.20 18.34 4.67
C GLU A 111 -5.59 17.75 3.32
N VAL A 112 -6.34 16.63 3.34
CA VAL A 112 -6.79 15.97 2.12
C VAL A 112 -8.01 16.69 1.56
N ASN A 113 -8.09 16.80 0.23
CA ASN A 113 -9.24 17.40 -0.48
C ASN A 113 -10.53 16.58 -0.38
#